data_AF-A0A960TSX2-F1
#
_entry.id   AF-A0A960TSX2-F1
#
_cell.length_a   1.000
_cell.length_b   1.000
_cell.length_c   1.000
_cell.angle_alpha   90.00
_cell.angle_beta   90.00
_cell.angle_gamma   90.00
#
_symmetry.space_group_name_H-M   'P 1'
#
loop_
_entity.id
_entity.type
_entity.pdbx_description
1 polymer ?
#
loop_
_entity_poly.entity_id
_entity_poly.type
_entity_poly.pdbx_seq_one_letter_code
_entity_poly.pdbx_strand_id
1 'polypeptide(L)'
;TLTGADALLLRGTEGEPVADPRRTPQMDGFLSGHAVRLQEAQGGPLTALPTLPPTTDAASTAAYTRAVLSGELPVPEPIARQVEHILHLVQQIAR
;
A
#
# COMPACT_ATOMS: atom_id res chain seq x y z
N THR A 1 12.38 16.70 20.00
CA THR A 1 11.47 17.01 18.87
C THR A 1 11.03 15.71 18.25
N LEU A 2 9.73 15.57 17.94
CA LEU A 2 9.17 14.37 17.32
C LEU A 2 9.65 14.31 15.85
N THR A 3 10.89 13.84 15.67
CA THR A 3 11.71 13.54 14.47
C THR A 3 11.71 14.45 13.25
N GLY A 4 10.70 15.26 12.96
CA GLY A 4 10.62 16.05 11.71
C GLY A 4 10.65 15.19 10.45
N ALA A 5 10.36 13.90 10.57
CA ALA A 5 10.56 12.93 9.50
C ALA A 5 9.48 13.03 8.43
N ASP A 6 9.89 12.70 7.20
CA ASP A 6 8.97 12.40 6.12
C ASP A 6 8.63 10.90 6.14
N ALA A 7 7.35 10.57 6.06
CA ALA A 7 6.91 9.19 6.15
C ALA A 7 5.54 8.95 5.50
N LEU A 8 5.24 7.69 5.21
CA LEU A 8 3.88 7.21 4.97
C LEU A 8 3.53 6.21 6.07
N LEU A 9 2.49 6.49 6.83
CA LEU A 9 1.97 5.64 7.89
C LEU A 9 0.66 4.99 7.44
N LEU A 10 0.54 3.70 7.70
CA LEU A 10 -0.65 2.91 7.49
C LEU A 10 -0.68 1.75 8.48
N ARG A 11 -1.85 1.14 8.66
CA ARG A 11 -1.90 -0.19 9.28
C ARG A 11 -1.34 -1.20 8.29
N GLY A 12 -0.13 -1.68 8.57
CA GLY A 12 0.53 -2.71 7.78
C GLY A 12 -0.13 -4.09 7.86
N THR A 13 0.31 -4.98 6.99
CA THR A 13 -0.14 -6.38 6.91
C THR A 13 0.94 -7.28 7.50
N GLU A 14 0.61 -8.11 8.50
CA GLU A 14 1.52 -9.07 9.13
C GLU A 14 2.85 -8.47 9.66
N GLY A 15 2.83 -7.18 10.01
CA GLY A 15 4.01 -6.45 10.50
C GLY A 15 4.80 -5.72 9.40
N GLU A 16 4.48 -5.97 8.13
CA GLU A 16 5.08 -5.27 6.99
C GLU A 16 4.32 -3.98 6.67
N PRO A 17 5.01 -2.89 6.27
CA PRO A 17 4.39 -1.61 5.95
C PRO A 17 3.76 -1.63 4.54
N VAL A 18 2.91 -2.63 4.27
CA VAL A 18 2.22 -2.84 2.99
C VAL A 18 0.72 -2.89 3.21
N ALA A 19 -0.02 -2.21 2.33
CA ALA A 19 -1.47 -2.23 2.32
C ALA A 19 -2.01 -3.65 2.11
N ASP A 20 -3.04 -4.04 2.87
CA ASP A 20 -3.74 -5.31 2.64
C ASP A 20 -4.33 -5.30 1.22
N PRO A 21 -3.97 -6.26 0.34
CA PRO A 21 -4.45 -6.26 -1.04
C PRO A 21 -5.97 -6.37 -1.15
N ARG A 22 -6.66 -6.84 -0.10
CA ARG A 22 -8.11 -7.04 -0.06
C ARG A 22 -8.89 -5.80 0.39
N ARG A 23 -8.26 -4.87 1.11
CA ARG A 23 -8.95 -3.73 1.72
C ARG A 23 -8.02 -2.53 1.84
N THR A 24 -8.41 -1.40 1.25
CA THR A 24 -7.64 -0.17 1.37
C THR A 24 -7.60 0.32 2.82
N PRO A 25 -6.41 0.40 3.46
CA PRO A 25 -6.28 0.98 4.79
C PRO A 25 -6.29 2.51 4.71
N GLN A 26 -6.47 3.15 5.87
CA GLN A 26 -6.13 4.56 5.99
C GLN A 26 -4.62 4.74 5.75
N MET A 27 -4.25 5.81 5.05
CA MET A 27 -2.85 6.18 4.85
C MET A 27 -2.67 7.67 5.17
N ASP A 28 -1.71 7.96 6.04
CA ASP A 28 -1.33 9.30 6.47
C ASP A 28 0.11 9.57 6.05
N GLY A 29 0.33 10.63 5.28
CA GLY A 29 1.65 11.14 4.98
C GLY A 29 2.16 12.05 6.09
N PHE A 30 3.47 12.15 6.24
CA PHE A 30 4.14 13.12 7.09
C PHE A 30 5.14 13.88 6.22
N LEU A 31 5.10 15.21 6.28
CA LEU A 31 6.02 16.11 5.60
C LEU A 31 6.67 17.02 6.63
N SER A 32 7.98 16.88 6.85
CA SER A 32 8.69 17.57 7.92
C SER A 32 7.99 17.42 9.29
N GLY A 33 7.45 16.21 9.57
CA GLY A 33 6.67 15.91 10.77
C GLY A 33 5.20 16.38 10.77
N HIS A 34 4.70 17.04 9.73
CA HIS A 34 3.30 17.45 9.62
C HIS A 34 2.46 16.37 8.96
N ALA A 35 1.45 15.88 9.67
CA ALA A 35 0.56 14.83 9.18
C ALA A 35 -0.43 15.36 8.12
N VAL A 36 -0.65 14.59 7.05
CA VAL A 36 -1.61 14.83 5.99
C VAL A 36 -2.36 13.54 5.69
N ARG A 37 -3.69 13.57 5.74
CA ARG A 37 -4.53 12.44 5.32
C ARG A 37 -4.44 12.27 3.80
N LEU A 38 -3.97 11.11 3.35
CA LEU A 38 -3.82 10.80 1.93
C LEU A 38 -4.92 9.85 1.42
N GLN A 39 -5.33 8.90 2.26
CA GLN A 39 -6.33 7.90 1.94
C GLN A 39 -7.20 7.60 3.16
N GLU A 40 -8.52 7.65 2.98
CA GLU A 40 -9.47 7.13 3.97
C GLU A 40 -9.51 5.60 3.94
N ALA A 41 -9.71 4.97 5.10
CA ALA A 41 -9.93 3.53 5.16
C ALA A 41 -11.21 3.15 4.39
N GLN A 42 -11.16 2.06 3.63
CA GLN A 42 -12.34 1.52 2.97
C GLN A 42 -13.35 1.05 4.02
N GLY A 43 -14.47 1.78 4.11
CA GLY A 43 -15.63 1.40 4.91
C GLY A 43 -16.46 0.29 4.25
N GLY A 44 -17.38 -0.29 5.04
CA GLY A 44 -18.34 -1.28 4.55
C GLY A 44 -17.76 -2.67 4.25
N PRO A 45 -18.64 -3.60 3.80
CA PRO A 45 -18.24 -4.95 3.45
C PRO A 45 -17.36 -4.98 2.19
N LEU A 46 -16.50 -6.00 2.08
CA LEU A 46 -15.77 -6.26 0.82
C LEU A 46 -16.75 -6.89 -0.17
N THR A 47 -16.95 -6.23 -1.30
CA THR A 47 -17.84 -6.69 -2.38
C THR A 47 -17.11 -7.50 -3.44
N ALA A 48 -15.79 -7.34 -3.53
CA ALA A 48 -14.91 -8.09 -4.42
C ALA A 48 -13.59 -8.37 -3.70
N LEU A 49 -12.98 -9.52 -4.02
CA LEU A 49 -11.64 -9.87 -3.59
C LEU A 49 -10.74 -9.94 -4.83
N PRO A 50 -9.50 -9.41 -4.76
CA PRO A 50 -8.56 -9.61 -5.84
C PRO A 50 -8.21 -11.09 -5.98
N THR A 51 -7.77 -11.48 -7.17
CA THR A 51 -7.09 -12.76 -7.32
C THR A 51 -5.78 -12.71 -6.55
N LEU A 52 -5.61 -13.63 -5.59
CA LEU A 52 -4.43 -13.79 -4.76
C LEU A 52 -3.86 -15.20 -4.92
N PRO A 53 -2.58 -15.43 -4.61
CA PRO A 53 -2.03 -16.77 -4.60
C PRO A 53 -2.85 -17.69 -3.66
N PRO A 54 -3.03 -18.97 -4.01
CA PRO A 54 -3.84 -19.90 -3.23
C PRO A 54 -3.19 -20.30 -1.89
N THR A 55 -1.88 -20.09 -1.77
CA THR A 55 -1.04 -20.46 -0.62
C THR A 55 0.01 -19.38 -0.38
N THR A 56 0.55 -19.35 0.83
CA THR A 56 1.60 -18.40 1.24
C THR A 56 3.01 -18.94 1.06
N ASP A 57 3.17 -20.08 0.36
CA ASP A 57 4.50 -20.61 0.08
C ASP A 57 5.28 -19.71 -0.89
N ALA A 58 6.61 -19.80 -0.81
CA ALA A 58 7.50 -18.92 -1.56
C ALA A 58 7.35 -19.08 -3.08
N ALA A 59 7.07 -20.29 -3.58
CA ALA A 59 6.96 -20.54 -5.02
C ALA A 59 5.68 -19.91 -5.58
N SER A 60 4.54 -20.10 -4.90
CA SER A 60 3.26 -19.51 -5.26
C SER A 60 3.29 -17.98 -5.19
N THR A 61 3.91 -17.43 -4.14
CA THR A 61 4.10 -15.98 -4.00
C THR A 61 4.96 -15.41 -5.13
N ALA A 62 6.10 -16.04 -5.43
CA ALA A 62 6.99 -15.57 -6.49
C ALA A 62 6.35 -15.68 -7.89
N ALA A 63 5.56 -16.73 -8.15
CA ALA A 63 4.81 -16.87 -9.39
C ALA A 63 3.77 -15.75 -9.54
N TYR A 64 3.00 -15.46 -8.49
CA TYR A 64 2.03 -14.37 -8.48
C TYR A 64 2.69 -13.01 -8.69
N THR A 65 3.77 -12.71 -7.96
CA THR A 65 4.50 -11.45 -8.12
C THR A 65 5.02 -11.27 -9.55
N ARG A 66 5.56 -12.33 -10.17
CA ARG A 66 6.00 -12.25 -11.58
C ARG A 66 4.83 -12.00 -12.53
N ALA A 67 3.70 -12.67 -12.34
CA ALA A 67 2.50 -12.46 -13.17
C ALA A 67 2.02 -11.00 -13.08
N VAL A 68 1.96 -10.43 -11.87
CA VAL A 68 1.62 -9.02 -11.66
C VAL A 68 2.62 -8.08 -12.33
N LEU A 69 3.93 -8.30 -12.12
CA LEU A 69 4.98 -7.46 -12.71
C LEU A 69 5.03 -7.54 -14.24
N SER A 70 4.62 -8.67 -14.81
CA SER A 70 4.53 -8.87 -16.27
C SER A 70 3.24 -8.32 -16.89
N GLY A 71 2.28 -7.89 -16.08
CA GLY A 71 0.97 -7.40 -16.53
C GLY A 71 -0.06 -8.51 -16.85
N GLU A 72 0.28 -9.78 -16.63
CA GLU A 72 -0.67 -10.90 -16.75
C GLU A 72 -1.80 -10.80 -15.72
N LEU A 73 -1.47 -10.33 -14.50
CA LEU A 73 -2.43 -10.02 -13.45
C LEU A 73 -2.37 -8.54 -13.08
N PRO A 74 -3.49 -7.92 -12.67
CA PRO A 74 -3.47 -6.55 -12.21
C PRO A 74 -2.75 -6.43 -10.86
N VAL A 75 -2.13 -5.27 -10.61
CA VAL A 75 -1.70 -4.90 -9.27
C VAL A 75 -2.94 -4.77 -8.37
N PRO A 76 -2.95 -5.34 -7.15
CA PRO A 76 -4.04 -5.11 -6.22
C PRO A 76 -4.22 -3.60 -5.93
N GLU A 77 -5.45 -3.12 -6.06
CA GLU A 77 -5.78 -1.69 -5.96
C GLU A 77 -5.24 -1.01 -4.69
N PRO A 78 -5.33 -1.62 -3.48
CA PRO A 78 -4.76 -1.01 -2.28
C PRO A 78 -3.25 -0.77 -2.35
N ILE A 79 -2.51 -1.69 -2.99
CA ILE A 79 -1.06 -1.56 -3.19
C ILE A 79 -0.78 -0.46 -4.23
N ALA A 80 -1.58 -0.40 -5.31
CA ALA A 80 -1.46 0.67 -6.30
C ALA A 80 -1.68 2.07 -5.68
N ARG A 81 -2.71 2.22 -4.84
CA ARG A 81 -2.94 3.46 -4.06
C ARG A 81 -1.75 3.81 -3.18
N GLN A 82 -1.19 2.83 -2.47
CA GLN A 82 -0.01 3.04 -1.64
C GLN A 82 1.18 3.57 -2.45
N VAL A 83 1.47 2.96 -3.60
CA VAL A 83 2.56 3.42 -4.49
C VAL A 83 2.31 4.84 -4.98
N GLU A 84 1.09 5.17 -5.39
CA GLU A 84 0.73 6.53 -5.82
C GLU A 84 0.99 7.57 -4.72
N HIS A 85 0.61 7.26 -3.47
CA HIS A 85 0.87 8.14 -2.33
C HIS A 85 2.36 8.28 -2.01
N ILE A 86 3.14 7.20 -2.11
CA ILE A 86 4.59 7.25 -1.96
C ILE A 86 5.20 8.19 -3.01
N LEU A 87 4.82 8.04 -4.28
CA LEU A 87 5.34 8.87 -5.37
C LEU A 87 4.97 10.35 -5.17
N HIS A 88 3.73 10.64 -4.76
CA HIS A 88 3.31 12.01 -4.45
C HIS A 88 4.12 12.61 -3.30
N LEU A 89 4.31 11.89 -2.19
CA LEU A 89 5.11 12.36 -1.07
C LEU A 89 6.56 12.62 -1.48
N VAL A 90 7.19 11.71 -2.24
CA VAL A 90 8.56 11.90 -2.73
C VAL A 90 8.69 13.18 -3.56
N GLN A 91 7.70 13.49 -4.41
CA GLN A 91 7.68 14.74 -5.18
C GLN A 91 7.53 15.99 -4.33
N GLN A 92 6.90 15.90 -3.15
CA GLN A 92 6.76 17.02 -2.23
C GLN A 92 8.00 17.23 -1.37
N ILE A 93 8.65 16.14 -0.95
CA ILE A 93 9.89 16.16 -0.16
C ILE A 93 11.06 16.74 -0.96
N ALA A 94 11.09 16.49 -2.27
CA ALA A 94 12.17 16.95 -3.15
C ALA A 94 12.09 18.44 -3.53
N ARG A 95 11.06 19.18 -3.08
CA ARG A 95 10.88 20.61 -3.35
C ARG A 95 11.53 21.46 -2.26
#